data_AF-A0A522AEP0-F1
#
_entry.id   AF-A0A522AEP0-F1
#
_cell.length_a   1.000
_cell.length_b   1.000
_cell.length_c   1.000
_cell.angle_alpha   90.00
_cell.angle_beta   90.00
_cell.angle_gamma   90.00
#
_symmetry.space_group_name_H-M   'P 1'
#
loop_
_entity.id
_entity.type
_entity.pdbx_description
1 polymer ?
#
loop_
_entity_poly.entity_id
_entity_poly.type
_entity_poly.pdbx_seq_one_letter_code
_entity_poly.pdbx_strand_id
1 'polypeptide(L)'
;MPYDAEQLRLLANLSQHYDVWLGAARRVSTERFKWKTVNGREYLYRVSARKGIDTSVGPRTPETEGIFEEYDIARKTRDQSLETLRTDASIYRALKLPMVPAFAGDVLRELDVRNLLGTSFLAIGTVALAAYEIEATDRLPPGYDTTDDFDLTWTHPVLGASRPEPPNALLAALKSVDA
;
A
#
# COMPACT_ATOMS: atom_id res chain seq x y z
N MET A 1 11.92 -22.13 -16.92
CA MET A 1 11.81 -21.42 -18.21
C MET A 1 12.14 -19.97 -17.95
N PRO A 2 13.32 -19.50 -18.37
CA PRO A 2 13.79 -18.14 -18.07
C PRO A 2 12.83 -17.08 -18.59
N TYR A 3 12.79 -15.93 -17.92
CA TYR A 3 12.00 -14.81 -18.37
C TYR A 3 12.55 -14.18 -19.65
N ASP A 4 11.64 -13.74 -20.51
CA ASP A 4 11.99 -13.00 -21.72
C ASP A 4 12.28 -11.52 -21.43
N ALA A 5 12.75 -10.80 -22.47
CA ALA A 5 13.11 -9.40 -22.34
C ALA A 5 11.93 -8.48 -21.99
N GLU A 6 10.71 -8.83 -22.39
CA GLU A 6 9.52 -8.03 -22.09
C GLU A 6 9.12 -8.18 -20.62
N GLN A 7 9.17 -9.40 -20.09
CA GLN A 7 8.98 -9.72 -18.69
C GLN A 7 9.98 -8.99 -17.79
N LEU A 8 11.27 -9.05 -18.13
CA LEU A 8 12.33 -8.38 -17.35
C LEU A 8 12.17 -6.86 -17.36
N ARG A 9 11.84 -6.27 -18.51
CA ARG A 9 11.59 -4.83 -18.63
C ARG A 9 10.38 -4.41 -17.80
N LEU A 10 9.30 -5.18 -17.83
CA LEU A 10 8.11 -4.89 -17.04
C LEU A 10 8.42 -4.93 -15.54
N LEU A 11 9.15 -5.95 -15.06
CA LEU A 11 9.53 -6.08 -13.65
C LEU A 11 10.34 -4.88 -13.16
N ALA A 12 11.32 -4.41 -13.95
CA ALA A 12 12.10 -3.22 -13.62
C ALA A 12 11.23 -1.96 -13.53
N ASN A 13 10.34 -1.75 -14.51
CA ASN A 13 9.41 -0.61 -14.51
C ASN A 13 8.44 -0.68 -13.31
N LEU A 14 7.89 -1.87 -13.05
CA LEU A 14 6.93 -2.10 -11.95
C LEU A 14 7.56 -1.74 -10.60
N SER A 15 8.81 -2.15 -10.35
CA SER A 15 9.54 -1.80 -9.11
C SER A 15 9.64 -0.29 -8.94
N GLN A 16 10.05 0.43 -9.99
CA GLN A 16 10.18 1.89 -9.95
C GLN A 16 8.83 2.58 -9.74
N HIS A 17 7.79 2.15 -10.46
CA HIS A 17 6.45 2.72 -10.30
C HIS A 17 5.85 2.42 -8.94
N TYR A 18 6.18 1.26 -8.36
CA TYR A 18 5.76 0.90 -7.01
C TYR A 18 6.40 1.80 -5.96
N ASP A 19 7.71 2.10 -6.06
CA ASP A 19 8.38 3.03 -5.14
C ASP A 19 7.76 4.44 -5.17
N VAL A 20 7.41 4.92 -6.37
CA VAL A 20 6.72 6.21 -6.55
C VAL A 20 5.35 6.19 -5.86
N TRP A 21 4.56 5.13 -6.08
CA TRP A 21 3.26 4.97 -5.46
C TRP A 21 3.36 4.83 -3.94
N LEU A 22 4.29 4.02 -3.43
CA LEU A 22 4.47 3.79 -2.00
C LEU A 22 4.86 5.09 -1.28
N GLY A 23 5.78 5.87 -1.88
CA GLY A 23 6.15 7.18 -1.38
C GLY A 23 4.99 8.17 -1.36
N ALA A 24 4.08 8.12 -2.35
CA ALA A 24 2.86 8.92 -2.35
C ALA A 24 1.84 8.41 -1.31
N ALA A 25 1.64 7.10 -1.21
CA ALA A 25 0.70 6.47 -0.29
C ALA A 25 1.04 6.74 1.17
N ARG A 26 2.33 6.68 1.54
CA ARG A 26 2.82 7.01 2.88
C ARG A 26 2.65 8.48 3.27
N ARG A 27 2.48 9.39 2.30
CA ARG A 27 2.21 10.82 2.55
C ARG A 27 0.72 11.14 2.69
N VAL A 28 -0.17 10.24 2.29
CA VAL A 28 -1.61 10.47 2.44
C VAL A 28 -1.96 10.41 3.92
N SER A 29 -2.45 11.54 4.45
CA SER A 29 -2.95 11.58 5.82
C SER A 29 -4.06 10.56 6.04
N THR A 30 -4.06 9.94 7.23
CA THR A 30 -5.18 9.11 7.69
C THR A 30 -6.43 9.94 7.93
N GLU A 31 -6.27 11.25 8.19
CA GLU A 31 -7.38 12.20 8.25
C GLU A 31 -7.85 12.55 6.84
N ARG A 32 -9.17 12.68 6.69
CA ARG A 32 -9.80 13.09 5.44
C ARG A 32 -10.38 14.48 5.60
N PHE A 33 -10.24 15.32 4.59
CA PHE A 33 -10.77 16.67 4.59
C PHE A 33 -11.74 16.91 3.44
N LYS A 34 -12.73 17.79 3.66
CA LYS A 34 -13.64 18.27 2.62
C LYS A 34 -14.12 19.68 2.92
N TRP A 35 -14.35 20.47 1.88
CA TRP A 35 -15.06 21.74 2.00
C TRP A 35 -16.57 21.50 2.13
N LYS A 36 -17.23 22.31 2.97
CA LYS A 36 -18.68 22.33 3.12
C LYS A 36 -19.16 23.77 3.25
N THR A 37 -20.20 24.10 2.51
CA THR A 37 -20.88 25.39 2.63
C THR A 37 -21.92 25.34 3.75
N VAL A 38 -21.86 26.30 4.68
CA VAL A 38 -22.80 26.48 5.79
C VAL A 38 -23.19 27.95 5.83
N ASN A 39 -24.49 28.25 5.71
CA ASN A 39 -25.02 29.62 5.72
C ASN A 39 -24.27 30.58 4.76
N GLY A 40 -23.93 30.12 3.56
CA GLY A 40 -23.25 30.91 2.53
C GLY A 40 -21.74 31.10 2.73
N ARG A 41 -21.15 30.49 3.77
CA ARG A 41 -19.69 30.51 4.01
C ARG A 41 -19.11 29.11 3.87
N GLU A 42 -17.89 29.01 3.36
CA GLU A 42 -17.18 27.73 3.24
C GLU A 42 -16.35 27.43 4.49
N TYR A 43 -16.39 26.18 4.91
CA TYR A 43 -15.66 25.66 6.05
C TYR A 43 -14.97 24.36 5.69
N LEU A 44 -13.75 24.19 6.18
CA LEU A 44 -13.03 22.93 6.08
C LEU A 44 -13.55 22.00 7.16
N TYR A 45 -13.92 20.79 6.76
CA TYR A 45 -14.34 19.74 7.67
C TYR A 45 -13.37 18.57 7.61
N ARG A 46 -13.06 18.04 8.79
CA ARG A 46 -12.41 16.74 8.96
C ARG A 46 -13.49 15.66 8.98
N VAL A 47 -13.38 14.72 8.05
CA VAL A 47 -14.33 13.63 7.88
C VAL A 47 -14.02 12.54 8.88
N SER A 48 -15.01 12.19 9.71
CA SER A 48 -14.89 11.07 10.64
C SER A 48 -15.22 9.75 9.94
N ALA A 49 -14.57 8.67 10.38
CA ALA A 49 -14.94 7.31 9.99
C ALA A 49 -16.37 6.95 10.46
N ARG A 50 -16.89 7.63 11.49
CA ARG A 50 -18.27 7.47 11.95
C ARG A 50 -19.20 8.45 11.22
N LYS A 51 -20.19 7.90 10.53
CA LYS A 51 -21.17 8.64 9.72
C LYS A 51 -21.81 9.77 10.52
N GLY A 52 -21.69 11.01 10.04
CA GLY A 52 -22.41 12.17 10.58
C GLY A 52 -21.67 13.00 11.65
N ILE A 53 -20.44 12.64 12.02
CA ILE A 53 -19.63 13.39 13.01
C ILE A 53 -18.44 14.05 12.30
N ASP A 54 -18.70 14.82 11.24
CA ASP A 54 -17.65 15.62 10.63
C ASP A 54 -17.35 16.81 11.54
N THR A 55 -16.08 16.99 11.89
CA THR A 55 -15.67 18.09 12.77
C THR A 55 -15.21 19.27 11.93
N SER A 56 -15.76 20.46 12.18
CA SER A 56 -15.29 21.69 11.54
C SER A 56 -13.86 21.99 11.98
N VAL A 57 -12.96 22.15 11.02
CA VAL A 57 -11.58 22.63 11.23
C VAL A 57 -11.58 24.16 11.31
N GLY A 58 -12.37 24.83 10.46
CA GLY A 58 -12.47 26.29 10.45
C GLY A 58 -13.09 26.84 9.16
N PRO A 59 -13.37 28.16 9.11
CA PRO A 59 -13.78 28.82 7.87
C PRO A 59 -12.64 28.81 6.84
N ARG A 60 -12.96 29.04 5.57
CA ARG A 60 -11.97 29.16 4.50
C ARG A 60 -11.06 30.37 4.73
N THR A 61 -9.79 30.09 4.99
CA THR A 61 -8.69 31.03 5.24
C THR A 61 -7.42 30.49 4.56
N PRO A 62 -6.37 31.30 4.36
CA PRO A 62 -5.12 30.80 3.78
C PRO A 62 -4.55 29.57 4.50
N GLU A 63 -4.72 29.48 5.83
CA GLU A 63 -4.25 28.35 6.62
C GLU A 63 -5.06 27.07 6.34
N THR A 64 -6.38 27.16 6.29
CA THR A 64 -7.24 25.99 6.01
C THR A 64 -7.22 25.58 4.53
N GLU A 65 -7.00 26.52 3.63
CA GLU A 65 -6.68 26.23 2.22
C GLU A 65 -5.39 25.44 2.12
N GLY A 66 -4.31 25.85 2.78
CA GLY A 66 -3.05 25.12 2.80
C GLY A 66 -3.19 23.68 3.30
N ILE A 67 -3.93 23.46 4.38
CA ILE A 67 -4.22 22.10 4.91
C ILE A 67 -4.93 21.25 3.85
N PHE A 68 -5.95 21.80 3.19
CA PHE A 68 -6.70 21.06 2.19
C PHE A 68 -5.87 20.80 0.94
N GLU A 69 -5.08 21.77 0.48
CA GLU A 69 -4.20 21.64 -0.68
C GLU A 69 -3.15 20.57 -0.47
N GLU A 70 -2.47 20.54 0.68
CA GLU A 70 -1.50 19.50 1.01
C GLU A 70 -2.14 18.10 0.98
N TYR A 71 -3.31 17.96 1.62
CA TYR A 71 -4.10 16.72 1.61
C TYR A 71 -4.51 16.29 0.20
N ASP A 72 -5.02 17.22 -0.60
CA ASP A 72 -5.52 16.96 -1.95
C ASP A 72 -4.38 16.63 -2.93
N ILE A 73 -3.24 17.32 -2.83
CA ILE A 73 -2.03 17.03 -3.61
C ILE A 73 -1.52 15.63 -3.28
N ALA A 74 -1.40 15.28 -2.00
CA ALA A 74 -0.93 13.95 -1.59
C ALA A 74 -1.86 12.84 -2.13
N ARG A 75 -3.17 13.03 -2.01
CA ARG A 75 -4.16 12.10 -2.56
C ARG A 75 -4.09 11.97 -4.07
N LYS A 76 -4.07 13.08 -4.81
CA LYS A 76 -4.00 13.08 -6.27
C LYS A 76 -2.73 12.40 -6.76
N THR A 77 -1.59 12.67 -6.12
CA THR A 77 -0.31 12.03 -6.45
C THR A 77 -0.37 10.52 -6.26
N ARG A 78 -0.97 10.06 -5.15
CA ARG A 78 -1.19 8.62 -4.87
C ARG A 78 -2.16 7.98 -5.87
N ASP A 79 -3.27 8.65 -6.18
CA ASP A 79 -4.29 8.15 -7.11
C ASP A 79 -3.73 8.07 -8.55
N GLN A 80 -2.92 9.05 -8.97
CA GLN A 80 -2.29 9.08 -10.29
C GLN A 80 -1.22 7.98 -10.43
N SER A 81 -0.35 7.81 -9.44
CA SER A 81 0.67 6.75 -9.46
C SER A 81 0.06 5.34 -9.40
N LEU A 82 -1.08 5.18 -8.72
CA LEU A 82 -1.83 3.92 -8.72
C LEU A 82 -2.36 3.54 -10.10
N GLU A 83 -2.74 4.52 -10.94
CA GLU A 83 -3.21 4.23 -12.29
C GLU A 83 -2.10 3.68 -13.20
N THR A 84 -0.87 4.17 -13.03
CA THR A 84 0.32 3.58 -13.66
C THR A 84 0.49 2.12 -13.24
N LEU A 85 0.42 1.83 -11.94
CA LEU A 85 0.51 0.45 -11.43
C LEU A 85 -0.61 -0.46 -11.94
N ARG A 86 -1.83 0.06 -12.14
CA ARG A 86 -2.94 -0.73 -12.72
C ARG A 86 -2.65 -1.14 -14.16
N THR A 87 -2.02 -0.24 -14.91
CA THR A 87 -1.57 -0.53 -16.28
C THR A 87 -0.51 -1.63 -16.25
N ASP A 88 0.54 -1.48 -15.43
CA ASP A 88 1.59 -2.49 -15.29
C ASP A 88 1.01 -3.84 -14.84
N ALA A 89 0.10 -3.84 -13.85
CA ALA A 89 -0.55 -5.05 -13.35
C ALA A 89 -1.37 -5.77 -14.42
N SER A 90 -1.98 -5.04 -15.36
CA SER A 90 -2.68 -5.64 -16.50
C SER A 90 -1.72 -6.38 -17.43
N ILE A 91 -0.58 -5.77 -17.73
CA ILE A 91 0.47 -6.40 -18.55
C ILE A 91 1.09 -7.57 -17.79
N TYR A 92 1.36 -7.43 -16.50
CA TYR A 92 1.93 -8.45 -15.63
C TYR A 92 1.11 -9.75 -15.66
N ARG A 93 -0.23 -9.62 -15.58
CA ARG A 93 -1.16 -10.75 -15.72
C ARG A 93 -1.11 -11.36 -17.11
N ALA A 94 -1.07 -10.54 -18.16
CA ALA A 94 -1.00 -11.03 -19.54
C ALA A 94 0.29 -11.82 -19.82
N LEU A 95 1.41 -11.40 -19.22
CA LEU A 95 2.70 -12.10 -19.28
C LEU A 95 2.81 -13.31 -18.35
N LYS A 96 1.75 -13.63 -17.61
CA LYS A 96 1.67 -14.78 -16.69
C LYS A 96 2.84 -14.82 -15.70
N LEU A 97 3.27 -13.65 -15.21
CA LEU A 97 4.29 -13.57 -14.17
C LEU A 97 3.72 -14.11 -12.83
N PRO A 98 4.58 -14.52 -11.89
CA PRO A 98 4.15 -15.16 -10.65
C PRO A 98 3.22 -14.26 -9.85
N MET A 99 2.12 -14.80 -9.33
CA MET A 99 1.14 -14.05 -8.56
C MET A 99 0.98 -14.68 -7.18
N VAL A 100 0.62 -13.85 -6.20
CA VAL A 100 0.14 -14.30 -4.89
C VAL A 100 -1.39 -14.21 -4.84
N PRO A 101 -2.06 -14.93 -3.93
CA PRO A 101 -3.48 -14.73 -3.66
C PRO A 101 -3.81 -13.26 -3.38
N ALA A 102 -4.99 -12.80 -3.82
CA ALA A 102 -5.37 -11.39 -3.71
C ALA A 102 -5.29 -10.87 -2.28
N PHE A 103 -5.80 -11.64 -1.31
CA PHE A 103 -5.77 -11.27 0.10
C PHE A 103 -4.34 -11.09 0.64
N ALA A 104 -3.40 -11.94 0.23
CA ALA A 104 -1.99 -11.81 0.60
C ALA A 104 -1.39 -10.52 0.02
N GLY A 105 -1.70 -10.21 -1.24
CA GLY A 105 -1.31 -8.95 -1.87
C GLY A 105 -1.84 -7.72 -1.14
N ASP A 106 -3.08 -7.77 -0.62
CA ASP A 106 -3.68 -6.67 0.14
C ASP A 106 -3.01 -6.49 1.51
N VAL A 107 -2.74 -7.59 2.22
CA VAL A 107 -2.02 -7.55 3.50
C VAL A 107 -0.59 -7.03 3.32
N LEU A 108 0.17 -7.53 2.33
CA LEU A 108 1.54 -7.09 2.07
C LEU A 108 1.59 -5.59 1.76
N ARG A 109 0.66 -5.10 0.94
CA ARG A 109 0.57 -3.69 0.59
C ARG A 109 0.27 -2.81 1.79
N GLU A 110 -0.66 -3.20 2.66
CA GLU A 110 -0.97 -2.45 3.88
C GLU A 110 0.20 -2.45 4.88
N LEU A 111 0.88 -3.58 5.05
CA LEU A 111 2.08 -3.64 5.88
C LEU A 111 3.18 -2.73 5.33
N ASP A 112 3.35 -2.65 4.02
CA ASP A 112 4.35 -1.79 3.41
C ASP A 112 4.00 -0.30 3.51
N VAL A 113 2.75 0.08 3.26
CA VAL A 113 2.27 1.47 3.49
C VAL A 113 2.49 1.90 4.94
N ARG A 114 2.37 0.98 5.90
CA ARG A 114 2.62 1.23 7.33
C ARG A 114 4.08 1.12 7.75
N ASN A 115 5.00 0.85 6.81
CA ASN A 115 6.42 0.63 7.07
C ASN A 115 6.69 -0.53 8.05
N LEU A 116 5.86 -1.57 7.99
CA LEU A 116 5.97 -2.79 8.80
C LEU A 116 6.60 -3.94 8.01
N LEU A 117 6.38 -4.01 6.70
CA LEU A 117 7.03 -5.00 5.84
C LEU A 117 8.53 -4.71 5.72
N GLY A 118 9.38 -5.74 5.86
CA GLY A 118 10.84 -5.63 5.90
C GLY A 118 11.41 -5.04 7.20
N THR A 119 10.60 -4.32 7.99
CA THR A 119 11.05 -3.67 9.23
C THR A 119 10.65 -4.45 10.48
N SER A 120 9.41 -4.94 10.53
CA SER A 120 8.85 -5.73 11.65
C SER A 120 8.41 -7.13 11.23
N PHE A 121 8.04 -7.29 9.96
CA PHE A 121 7.57 -8.56 9.40
C PHE A 121 8.25 -8.88 8.08
N LEU A 122 8.42 -10.16 7.81
CA LEU A 122 8.77 -10.69 6.49
C LEU A 122 7.74 -11.71 6.06
N ALA A 123 7.40 -11.68 4.77
CA ALA A 123 6.63 -12.75 4.14
C ALA A 123 7.50 -14.00 4.03
N ILE A 124 6.95 -15.14 4.45
CA ILE A 124 7.60 -16.45 4.33
C ILE A 124 6.58 -17.45 3.76
N GLY A 125 6.96 -18.72 3.67
CA GLY A 125 6.08 -19.76 3.15
C GLY A 125 5.81 -19.58 1.65
N THR A 126 4.64 -20.05 1.21
CA THR A 126 4.33 -20.17 -0.22
C THR A 126 4.28 -18.84 -0.96
N VAL A 127 3.87 -17.76 -0.30
CA VAL A 127 3.84 -16.43 -0.93
C VAL A 127 5.24 -15.89 -1.26
N ALA A 128 6.29 -16.37 -0.59
CA ALA A 128 7.67 -16.02 -0.90
C ALA A 128 8.17 -16.66 -2.20
N LEU A 129 7.54 -17.74 -2.68
CA LEU A 129 7.94 -18.41 -3.92
C LEU A 129 7.82 -17.49 -5.15
N ALA A 130 6.78 -16.64 -5.19
CA ALA A 130 6.63 -15.64 -6.26
C ALA A 130 7.81 -14.67 -6.30
N ALA A 131 8.32 -14.25 -5.14
CA ALA A 131 9.52 -13.41 -5.06
C ALA A 131 10.77 -14.17 -5.52
N TYR A 132 10.93 -15.44 -5.14
CA TYR A 132 12.06 -16.25 -5.59
C TYR A 132 12.06 -16.48 -7.11
N GLU A 133 10.91 -16.66 -7.74
CA GLU A 133 10.81 -16.74 -9.20
C GLU A 133 11.21 -15.42 -9.89
N ILE A 134 10.81 -14.29 -9.32
CA ILE A 134 11.19 -12.96 -9.82
C ILE A 134 12.70 -12.74 -9.70
N GLU A 135 13.28 -12.98 -8.52
CA GLU A 135 14.70 -12.80 -8.24
C GLU A 135 15.59 -13.77 -9.03
N ALA A 136 15.14 -15.01 -9.21
CA ALA A 136 15.84 -15.99 -10.04
C ALA A 136 15.71 -15.70 -11.54
N THR A 137 14.79 -14.80 -11.95
CA THR A 137 14.41 -14.56 -13.36
C THR A 137 13.99 -15.85 -14.09
N ASP A 138 13.46 -16.81 -13.34
CA ASP A 138 13.09 -18.14 -13.80
C ASP A 138 11.91 -18.68 -12.99
N ARG A 139 11.26 -19.71 -13.52
CA ARG A 139 10.11 -20.34 -12.89
C ARG A 139 10.52 -21.53 -12.05
N LEU A 140 9.91 -21.64 -10.87
CA LEU A 140 9.97 -22.85 -10.08
C LEU A 140 9.13 -23.95 -10.75
N PRO A 141 9.44 -25.24 -10.50
CA PRO A 141 8.58 -26.32 -10.95
C PRO A 141 7.18 -26.20 -10.31
N PRO A 142 6.11 -26.65 -11.00
CA PRO A 142 4.75 -26.57 -10.44
C PRO A 142 4.57 -27.52 -9.25
N GLY A 143 3.58 -27.21 -8.39
CA GLY A 143 3.17 -28.10 -7.29
C GLY A 143 3.76 -27.77 -5.91
N TYR A 144 4.51 -26.67 -5.80
CA TYR A 144 4.99 -26.14 -4.51
C TYR A 144 4.10 -25.00 -3.95
N ASP A 145 3.04 -24.63 -4.68
CA ASP A 145 2.25 -23.42 -4.50
C ASP A 145 0.86 -23.65 -3.88
N THR A 146 0.50 -24.89 -3.57
CA THR A 146 -0.82 -25.20 -3.00
C THR A 146 -0.83 -24.95 -1.50
N THR A 147 -1.29 -23.77 -1.09
CA THR A 147 -1.67 -23.49 0.29
C THR A 147 -2.78 -22.44 0.33
N ASP A 148 -3.61 -22.51 1.38
CA ASP A 148 -4.66 -21.51 1.67
C ASP A 148 -4.22 -20.49 2.73
N ASP A 149 -3.04 -20.69 3.34
CA ASP A 149 -2.51 -19.81 4.39
C ASP A 149 -1.61 -18.68 3.86
N PHE A 150 -1.32 -17.74 4.76
CA PHE A 150 -0.40 -16.63 4.54
C PHE A 150 0.51 -16.49 5.75
N ASP A 151 1.79 -16.78 5.53
CA ASP A 151 2.77 -16.81 6.60
C ASP A 151 3.58 -15.52 6.68
N LEU A 152 3.68 -14.99 7.89
CA LEU A 152 4.58 -13.91 8.26
C LEU A 152 5.50 -14.36 9.38
N THR A 153 6.76 -13.94 9.34
CA THR A 153 7.67 -14.05 10.47
C THR A 153 8.04 -12.68 11.00
N TRP A 154 8.38 -12.61 12.28
CA TRP A 154 8.93 -11.42 12.90
C TRP A 154 10.36 -11.19 12.41
N THR A 155 10.69 -9.96 12.04
CA THR A 155 12.08 -9.57 11.93
C THR A 155 12.61 -9.28 13.34
N HIS A 156 13.80 -9.80 13.66
CA HIS A 156 14.51 -9.31 14.82
C HIS A 156 14.90 -7.85 14.53
N PRO A 157 14.69 -6.89 15.45
CA PRO A 157 15.28 -5.57 15.25
C PRO A 157 16.79 -5.76 15.15
N VAL A 158 17.42 -5.30 14.06
CA VAL A 158 18.85 -5.01 14.11
C VAL A 158 19.06 -4.20 15.39
N LEU A 159 19.91 -4.71 16.29
CA LEU A 159 20.15 -4.21 17.65
C LEU A 159 19.97 -2.68 17.72
N GLY A 160 18.86 -2.19 18.29
CA GLY A 160 18.66 -0.75 18.56
C GLY A 160 17.34 -0.11 18.11
N ALA A 161 16.50 -0.76 17.30
CA ALA A 161 15.17 -0.22 17.00
C ALA A 161 14.18 -0.50 18.15
N SER A 162 13.57 0.54 18.71
CA SER A 162 12.51 0.42 19.70
C SER A 162 11.35 -0.41 19.14
N ARG A 163 10.87 -1.36 19.95
CA ARG A 163 9.76 -2.27 19.62
C ARG A 163 8.50 -1.43 19.31
N PRO A 164 7.95 -1.41 18.08
CA PRO A 164 6.55 -1.04 17.91
C PRO A 164 5.75 -2.07 18.70
N GLU A 165 4.79 -1.68 19.55
CA GLU A 165 3.99 -2.64 20.31
C GLU A 165 3.27 -3.60 19.35
N PRO A 166 3.80 -4.83 19.15
CA PRO A 166 3.60 -5.52 17.88
C PRO A 166 2.18 -6.09 17.64
N PRO A 167 1.43 -6.55 18.66
CA PRO A 167 0.09 -7.11 18.42
C PRO A 167 -0.88 -6.08 17.87
N ASN A 168 -0.79 -4.83 18.34
CA ASN A 168 -1.76 -3.79 18.01
C ASN A 168 -1.55 -3.27 16.59
N ALA A 169 -0.30 -3.11 16.15
CA ALA A 169 0.02 -2.63 14.81
C ALA A 169 -0.36 -3.63 13.72
N LEU A 170 -0.07 -4.92 13.92
CA LEU A 170 -0.49 -5.98 12.99
C LEU A 170 -2.00 -6.11 12.94
N LEU A 171 -2.67 -6.19 14.09
CA LEU A 171 -4.12 -6.29 14.14
C LEU A 171 -4.80 -5.07 13.50
N ALA A 172 -4.25 -3.87 13.67
CA ALA A 172 -4.75 -2.66 13.02
C ALA A 172 -4.54 -2.66 11.49
N ALA A 173 -3.48 -3.31 10.99
CA ALA A 173 -3.27 -3.50 9.56
C ALA A 173 -4.25 -4.52 8.97
N LEU A 174 -4.42 -5.66 9.63
CA LEU A 174 -5.38 -6.69 9.19
C LEU A 174 -6.81 -6.13 9.16
N LYS A 175 -7.22 -5.44 10.22
CA LYS A 175 -8.54 -4.78 10.28
C LYS A 175 -8.79 -3.73 9.19
N SER A 176 -7.75 -3.10 8.63
CA SER A 176 -7.95 -2.14 7.54
C SER A 176 -8.08 -2.81 6.18
N VAL A 177 -7.58 -4.03 6.03
CA VAL A 177 -7.78 -4.84 4.81
C VAL A 177 -9.21 -5.42 4.77
N ASP A 178 -9.78 -5.76 5.92
CA ASP A 178 -11.15 -6.31 6.04
C ASP A 178 -12.29 -5.28 5.84
N ALA A 179 -11.97 -3.98 5.73
CA ALA A 179 -12.92 -2.86 5.87
C ALA A 179 -13.53 -2.33 4.55
#